data_AF-A0A9P6SIX9-F1
#
_entry.id   AF-A0A9P6SIX9-F1
#
_cell.length_a   1.000
_cell.length_b   1.000
_cell.length_c   1.000
_cell.angle_alpha   90.00
_cell.angle_beta   90.00
_cell.angle_gamma   90.00
#
_symmetry.space_group_name_H-M   'P 1'
#
loop_
_entity.id
_entity.type
_entity.pdbx_description
1 polymer ?
#
loop_
_entity_poly.entity_id
_entity_poly.type
_entity_poly.pdbx_seq_one_letter_code
_entity_poly.pdbx_strand_id
1 'polypeptide(L)'
;MSTSLLLEMLRRSGLEHFYPSFSTRGITQLDNLVQLSMQDYNSLGVTSMEDRRRLFQLIQTIKAEYPDVSGTTSTPASSTVMTPASPGMGTIDGSGYGMATATEDLA
;
A
#
# COMPACT_ATOMS: atom_id res chain seq x y z
N MET A 1 9.25 20.33 -13.01
CA MET A 1 9.56 19.29 -14.00
C MET A 1 8.38 18.33 -14.09
N SER A 2 7.22 18.64 -14.70
CA SER A 2 6.10 17.69 -14.52
C SER A 2 4.82 17.80 -15.37
N THR A 3 4.63 18.75 -16.29
CA THR A 3 3.40 18.74 -17.12
C THR A 3 3.39 17.56 -18.10
N SER A 4 4.56 17.17 -18.60
CA SER A 4 4.77 16.05 -19.52
C SER A 4 4.41 14.70 -18.89
N LEU A 5 4.71 14.51 -17.60
CA LEU A 5 4.52 13.22 -16.93
C LEU A 5 3.05 12.95 -16.60
N LEU A 6 2.32 13.98 -16.14
CA LEU A 6 0.87 13.87 -15.96
C LEU A 6 0.17 13.55 -17.30
N LEU A 7 0.56 14.23 -18.37
CA LEU A 7 -0.02 14.00 -19.71
C LEU A 7 0.26 12.58 -20.21
N GLU A 8 1.47 12.06 -20.02
CA GLU A 8 1.82 10.67 -20.34
C GLU A 8 0.94 9.68 -19.54
N MET A 9 0.77 9.92 -18.24
CA MET A 9 -0.05 9.08 -17.35
C MET A 9 -1.54 9.11 -17.75
N LEU A 10 -2.08 10.27 -18.11
CA LEU A 10 -3.44 10.38 -18.65
C LEU A 10 -3.58 9.67 -20.01
N ARG A 11 -2.59 9.77 -20.90
CA ARG A 11 -2.58 9.06 -22.18
C ARG A 11 -2.60 7.54 -21.99
N ARG A 12 -1.76 7.03 -21.09
CA ARG A 12 -1.71 5.59 -20.75
C ARG A 12 -3.03 5.05 -20.21
N SER A 13 -3.79 5.88 -19.50
CA SER A 13 -5.10 5.51 -18.95
C SER A 13 -6.27 5.82 -19.88
N GLY A 14 -6.04 6.47 -21.02
CA GLY A 14 -7.07 6.90 -21.95
C GLY A 14 -7.95 8.04 -21.42
N LEU A 15 -7.43 8.83 -20.47
CA LEU A 15 -8.12 9.97 -19.84
C LEU A 15 -7.61 11.33 -20.37
N GLU A 16 -6.75 11.34 -21.39
CA GLU A 16 -6.16 12.57 -21.97
C GLU A 16 -7.20 13.58 -22.45
N HIS A 17 -8.37 13.11 -22.91
CA HIS A 17 -9.47 13.97 -23.35
C HIS A 17 -10.06 14.82 -22.21
N PHE A 18 -9.89 14.39 -20.95
CA PHE A 18 -10.31 15.13 -19.77
C PHE A 18 -9.23 16.10 -19.26
N TYR A 19 -8.02 16.10 -19.84
CA TYR A 19 -6.95 17.04 -19.50
C TYR A 19 -7.38 18.51 -19.39
N PRO A 20 -8.16 19.08 -20.33
CA PRO A 20 -8.67 20.44 -20.18
C PRO A 20 -9.55 20.63 -18.93
N SER A 21 -10.34 19.63 -18.53
CA SER A 21 -11.14 19.65 -17.30
C SER A 21 -10.25 19.68 -16.05
N PHE A 22 -9.18 18.89 -16.04
CA PHE A 22 -8.18 18.90 -14.96
C PHE A 22 -7.45 20.23 -14.88
N SER A 23 -6.98 20.75 -16.01
CA SER A 23 -6.26 22.02 -16.08
C SER A 23 -7.12 23.21 -15.67
N THR A 24 -8.42 23.20 -16.00
CA THR A 24 -9.38 24.23 -15.58
C THR A 24 -9.53 24.29 -14.06
N ARG A 25 -9.35 23.16 -13.36
CA ARG A 25 -9.34 23.08 -11.89
C ARG A 25 -7.97 23.34 -11.26
N GLY A 26 -6.94 23.61 -12.06
CA GLY A 26 -5.57 23.76 -11.58
C GLY A 26 -4.84 22.44 -11.31
N ILE A 27 -5.44 21.30 -11.66
CA ILE A 27 -4.84 19.96 -11.51
C ILE A 27 -3.85 19.74 -12.64
N THR A 28 -2.65 20.27 -12.46
CA THR A 28 -1.55 20.21 -13.46
C THR A 28 -0.36 19.39 -12.97
N GLN A 29 -0.43 18.87 -11.74
CA GLN A 29 0.62 18.14 -11.03
C GLN A 29 0.07 16.80 -10.52
N LEU A 30 0.95 15.81 -10.36
CA LEU A 30 0.59 14.49 -9.81
C LEU A 30 0.05 14.61 -8.37
N ASP A 31 0.62 15.50 -7.56
CA ASP A 31 0.19 15.78 -6.19
C ASP A 31 -1.30 16.15 -6.08
N ASN A 32 -1.76 17.03 -6.97
CA ASN A 32 -3.17 17.43 -7.03
C ASN A 32 -4.05 16.30 -7.57
N LEU A 33 -3.53 15.47 -8.49
CA LEU A 33 -4.27 14.34 -9.04
C LEU A 33 -4.52 13.26 -7.98
N VAL A 34 -3.54 12.97 -7.13
CA VAL A 34 -3.67 11.95 -6.07
C VAL A 34 -4.54 12.39 -4.90
N GLN A 35 -4.74 13.70 -4.73
CA GLN A 35 -5.66 14.29 -3.75
C GLN A 35 -7.12 14.32 -4.19
N LEU A 36 -7.42 13.95 -5.45
CA LEU A 36 -8.78 14.02 -5.96
C LEU A 36 -9.74 13.11 -5.19
N SER A 37 -10.90 13.66 -4.88
CA SER A 37 -11.98 12.93 -4.21
C SER A 37 -13.07 12.50 -5.19
N MET A 38 -13.93 11.58 -4.75
CA MET A 38 -15.06 11.08 -5.56
C MET A 38 -16.00 12.20 -6.04
N GLN A 39 -16.06 13.31 -5.31
CA GLN A 39 -16.79 14.51 -5.73
C GLN A 39 -16.14 15.19 -6.94
N ASP A 40 -14.82 15.33 -6.96
CA ASP A 40 -14.10 15.95 -8.08
C ASP A 40 -14.31 15.18 -9.37
N TYR A 41 -14.40 13.84 -9.30
CA TYR A 41 -14.64 13.01 -10.48
C TYR A 41 -15.96 13.38 -11.17
N ASN A 42 -17.04 13.49 -10.39
CA ASN A 42 -18.35 13.88 -10.92
C ASN A 42 -18.30 15.28 -11.57
N SER A 43 -17.50 16.13 -10.96
CA SER A 43 -17.32 17.55 -11.29
C SER A 43 -16.37 17.77 -12.48
N LEU A 44 -15.53 16.77 -12.83
CA LEU A 44 -14.68 16.69 -14.02
C LEU A 44 -15.41 16.08 -15.23
N GLY A 45 -16.64 15.59 -15.03
CA GLY A 45 -17.41 14.84 -16.03
C GLY A 45 -17.11 13.34 -16.03
N VAL A 46 -16.33 12.84 -15.05
CA VAL A 46 -16.01 11.43 -14.85
C VAL A 46 -17.15 10.75 -14.07
N THR A 47 -18.26 10.54 -14.78
CA THR A 47 -19.49 9.91 -14.26
C THR A 47 -19.53 8.42 -14.57
N SER A 48 -18.95 8.01 -15.69
CA SER A 48 -18.88 6.62 -16.14
C SER A 48 -18.03 5.75 -15.20
N MET A 49 -18.51 4.54 -14.93
CA MET A 49 -17.78 3.57 -14.13
C MET A 49 -16.45 3.16 -14.77
N GLU A 50 -16.37 3.14 -16.09
CA GLU A 50 -15.13 2.82 -16.80
C GLU A 50 -14.05 3.89 -16.56
N ASP A 51 -14.40 5.16 -16.76
CA ASP A 51 -13.49 6.28 -16.52
C ASP A 51 -13.09 6.38 -15.04
N ARG A 52 -14.03 6.14 -14.12
CA ARG A 52 -13.74 6.06 -12.68
C ARG A 52 -12.72 4.99 -12.34
N ARG A 53 -12.85 3.80 -12.92
CA ARG A 53 -11.89 2.70 -12.71
C ARG A 53 -10.52 3.07 -13.26
N ARG A 54 -10.46 3.65 -14.46
CA ARG A 54 -9.20 4.11 -15.08
C ARG A 54 -8.51 5.16 -14.22
N LEU A 55 -9.25 6.15 -13.74
CA LEU A 55 -8.72 7.25 -12.93
C LEU A 55 -8.21 6.76 -11.57
N PHE A 56 -8.97 5.87 -10.92
CA PHE A 56 -8.56 5.28 -9.64
C PHE A 56 -7.28 4.44 -9.78
N GLN A 57 -7.19 3.61 -10.82
CA GLN A 57 -5.99 2.83 -11.13
C GLN A 57 -4.78 3.73 -11.41
N LEU A 58 -5.00 4.83 -12.13
CA LEU A 58 -3.96 5.81 -12.43
C LEU A 58 -3.39 6.44 -11.16
N ILE A 59 -4.28 6.92 -10.28
CA ILE A 59 -3.90 7.53 -9.00
C ILE A 59 -3.14 6.53 -8.13
N GLN A 60 -3.58 5.27 -8.05
CA GLN A 60 -2.85 4.25 -7.30
C GLN A 60 -1.45 3.98 -7.87
N THR A 61 -1.32 3.90 -9.20
CA THR A 61 -0.02 3.71 -9.86
C THR A 61 0.92 4.87 -9.54
N ILE A 62 0.41 6.10 -9.60
CA ILE A 62 1.18 7.31 -9.27
C ILE A 62 1.63 7.28 -7.80
N LYS A 63 0.74 6.92 -6.87
CA LYS A 63 1.09 6.83 -5.44
C LYS A 63 2.16 5.75 -5.17
N ALA A 64 2.16 4.67 -5.95
CA ALA A 64 3.17 3.62 -5.84
C ALA A 64 4.51 4.01 -6.48
N GLU A 65 4.48 4.71 -7.61
CA GLU A 65 5.67 5.13 -8.35
C GLU A 65 6.33 6.39 -7.77
N TYR A 66 5.54 7.27 -7.16
CA TYR A 66 5.97 8.53 -6.54
C TYR A 66 5.53 8.57 -5.07
N PRO A 67 6.16 7.79 -4.17
CA PRO A 67 5.80 7.79 -2.75
C PRO A 67 5.97 9.18 -2.09
N ASP A 68 6.84 10.02 -2.65
CA ASP A 68 7.14 11.37 -2.15
C ASP A 68 5.98 12.36 -2.31
N VAL A 69 5.06 12.15 -3.27
CA VAL A 69 3.90 13.05 -3.53
C VAL A 69 2.70 12.75 -2.61
N SER A 70 2.77 11.68 -1.82
CA SER A 70 1.68 11.24 -0.95
C SER A 70 2.16 11.22 0.50
N GLY A 71 2.77 12.33 0.94
CA GLY A 71 3.50 12.54 2.19
C GLY A 71 2.77 12.18 3.50
N THR A 72 2.44 10.91 3.68
CA THR A 72 2.13 10.27 4.95
C THR A 72 2.58 8.82 4.88
N THR A 73 3.73 8.56 5.51
CA THR A 73 4.05 7.33 6.25
C THR A 73 3.53 6.01 5.65
N SER A 74 4.42 5.28 5.00
CA SER A 74 4.45 3.83 5.16
C SER A 74 5.89 3.47 5.45
N THR A 75 6.20 3.54 6.74
CA THR A 75 7.36 2.96 7.40
C THR A 75 7.74 1.60 6.78
N PRO A 76 9.00 1.42 6.34
CA PRO A 76 9.55 0.11 6.00
C PRO A 76 9.96 -0.60 7.29
N ALA A 77 9.16 -1.53 7.81
CA ALA A 77 9.64 -2.53 8.78
C ALA A 77 8.59 -3.62 9.05
N SER A 78 8.81 -4.81 8.49
CA SER A 78 8.85 -6.06 9.27
C SER A 78 9.09 -7.24 8.35
N SER A 79 10.33 -7.70 8.30
CA SER A 79 10.70 -9.11 8.49
C SER A 79 12.21 -9.16 8.65
N THR A 80 12.64 -8.74 9.84
CA THR A 80 13.96 -9.01 10.39
C THR A 80 14.38 -10.44 10.09
N VAL A 81 15.53 -10.58 9.43
CA VAL A 81 16.26 -11.84 9.34
C VAL A 81 16.52 -12.35 10.76
N MET A 82 15.85 -13.44 11.13
CA MET A 82 16.10 -14.12 12.39
C MET A 82 17.08 -15.27 12.12
N THR A 83 18.37 -14.97 12.11
CA THR A 83 19.40 -15.98 12.36
C THR A 83 19.74 -15.95 13.85
N PRO A 84 19.26 -16.89 14.67
CA PRO A 84 19.86 -17.09 15.98
C PRO A 84 21.20 -17.79 15.78
N ALA A 85 22.26 -16.98 15.87
CA ALA A 85 23.61 -17.46 16.10
C ALA A 85 23.62 -18.39 17.32
N SER A 86 24.24 -19.56 17.16
CA SER A 86 24.61 -20.41 18.29
C SER A 86 25.69 -19.73 19.12
N PRO A 87 25.52 -19.66 20.44
CA PRO A 87 26.63 -20.04 21.32
C PRO A 87 26.15 -21.03 22.39
N GLY A 88 26.85 -22.16 22.50
CA GLY A 88 26.68 -23.09 23.59
C GLY A 88 27.16 -22.50 24.91
N MET A 89 26.53 -22.90 26.01
CA MET A 89 27.12 -23.20 27.32
C MET A 89 25.95 -23.49 28.27
N GLY A 90 25.90 -24.68 28.85
CA GLY A 90 24.81 -25.07 29.74
C GLY A 90 24.89 -26.53 30.12
N THR A 91 26.03 -26.92 30.66
CA THR A 91 26.14 -28.10 31.53
C THR A 91 25.22 -27.97 32.73
N ILE A 92 24.99 -29.11 33.40
CA ILE A 92 24.30 -29.33 34.69
C ILE A 92 22.84 -29.74 34.55
N ASP A 93 22.32 -30.72 35.27
CA ASP A 93 22.85 -31.81 36.11
C ASP A 93 21.61 -32.64 36.47
N GLY A 94 21.82 -33.93 36.69
CA GLY A 94 21.16 -34.61 37.80
C GLY A 94 19.66 -34.87 37.71
N SER A 95 19.36 -36.17 37.54
CA SER A 95 18.60 -36.93 38.53
C SER A 95 17.16 -36.50 38.84
N GLY A 96 16.21 -37.39 38.56
CA GLY A 96 14.88 -37.27 39.16
C GLY A 96 13.90 -38.33 38.74
N TYR A 97 14.16 -39.58 39.13
CA TYR A 97 13.17 -40.64 39.18
C TYR A 97 11.89 -40.18 39.91
N GLY A 98 10.72 -40.50 39.37
CA GLY A 98 9.45 -40.14 40.00
C GLY A 98 8.23 -40.79 39.33
N MET A 99 8.16 -42.12 39.38
CA MET A 99 6.93 -42.88 39.22
C MET A 99 5.88 -42.40 40.24
N ALA A 100 4.67 -42.07 39.79
CA ALA A 100 3.47 -42.28 40.61
C ALA A 100 2.23 -42.39 39.73
N THR A 101 1.65 -43.56 39.87
CA THR A 101 0.40 -44.09 39.34
C THR A 101 -0.83 -43.34 39.87
N ALA A 102 -1.93 -43.45 39.12
CA ALA A 102 -3.25 -43.91 39.58
C ALA A 102 -4.44 -42.98 39.30
N THR A 103 -5.55 -43.68 39.03
CA THR A 103 -6.96 -43.30 39.18
C THR A 103 -7.58 -42.54 37.99
N GLU A 104 -8.38 -43.18 37.12
CA GLU A 104 -9.71 -43.82 37.33
C GLU A 104 -10.81 -42.76 37.38
N ASP A 105 -11.65 -42.69 36.35
CA ASP A 105 -13.11 -42.82 36.49
C ASP A 105 -13.80 -42.97 35.11
N LEU A 106 -14.73 -43.92 35.06
CA LEU A 106 -15.58 -44.30 33.93
C LEU A 106 -16.82 -43.38 33.88
N ALA A 107 -17.22 -42.96 32.69
CA ALA A 107 -18.62 -42.68 32.36
C ALA A 107 -18.89 -43.05 30.91
#